data_AF-A0A520BZT1-F1
#
_entry.id   AF-A0A520BZT1-F1
#
_cell.length_a   1.000
_cell.length_b   1.000
_cell.length_c   1.000
_cell.angle_alpha   90.00
_cell.angle_beta   90.00
_cell.angle_gamma   90.00
#
_symmetry.space_group_name_H-M   'P 1'
#
loop_
_entity.id
_entity.type
_entity.pdbx_description
1 polymer ?
#
loop_
_entity_poly.entity_id
_entity_poly.type
_entity_poly.pdbx_seq_one_letter_code
_entity_poly.pdbx_strand_id
1 'polypeptide(L)' 'MEIKDLTKAEEQIMQIVWQLEKSFVKEVMDYLPEPKPAYNTVSTIIRILEVKGFI' A
#
# COMPACT_ATOMS: atom_id res chain seq x y z
N MET A 1 -2.35 -18.94 -10.24
CA MET A 1 -2.20 -17.49 -10.14
C MET A 1 -0.71 -17.24 -9.94
N GLU A 2 -0.03 -16.60 -10.90
CA GLU A 2 1.34 -16.14 -10.64
C GLU A 2 1.25 -15.04 -9.60
N ILE A 3 1.73 -15.33 -8.39
CA ILE A 3 1.97 -14.30 -7.38
C ILE A 3 3.13 -13.47 -7.93
N LYS A 4 2.80 -12.34 -8.57
CA LYS A 4 3.82 -11.36 -8.96
C LYS A 4 4.42 -10.81 -7.68
N ASP A 5 5.73 -10.93 -7.55
CA ASP A 5 6.48 -10.41 -6.41
C ASP A 5 6.09 -8.95 -6.14
N LEU A 6 5.87 -8.64 -4.86
CA LEU A 6 5.68 -7.28 -4.42
C LEU A 6 7.03 -6.58 -4.40
N THR A 7 7.08 -5.37 -4.94
CA THR A 7 8.21 -4.47 -4.66
C THR A 7 8.21 -4.12 -3.18
N LYS A 8 9.35 -3.71 -2.63
CA LYS A 8 9.46 -3.31 -1.22
C LYS A 8 8.45 -2.24 -0.81
N ALA A 9 8.12 -1.31 -1.72
CA ALA A 9 7.15 -0.26 -1.46
C ALA A 9 5.70 -0.80 -1.44
N GLU A 10 5.38 -1.74 -2.34
CA GLU A 10 4.08 -2.42 -2.34
C GLU A 10 3.90 -3.27 -1.09
N GLU A 11 4.91 -4.04 -0.71
CA GLU A 11 4.89 -4.87 0.50
C GLU A 11 4.69 -3.99 1.75
N GLN A 12 5.43 -2.89 1.86
CA GLN A 12 5.30 -1.98 2.99
C GLN A 12 3.90 -1.38 3.10
N ILE A 13 3.31 -0.93 1.99
CA ILE A 13 1.96 -0.37 2.00
C ILE A 13 0.93 -1.47 2.28
N MET A 14 1.09 -2.66 1.72
CA MET A 14 0.20 -3.80 2.00
C MET A 14 0.16 -4.14 3.48
N GLN A 15 1.32 -4.20 4.14
CA GLN A 15 1.40 -4.48 5.58
C GLN A 15 0.62 -3.45 6.40
N ILE A 16 0.78 -2.16 6.08
CA ILE A 16 0.06 -1.07 6.77
C ILE A 16 -1.45 -1.18 6.50
N VAL A 17 -1.86 -1.39 5.25
CA VAL A 17 -3.29 -1.52 4.89
C VAL A 17 -3.93 -2.71 5.59
N TRP A 18 -3.26 -3.87 5.68
CA TRP A 18 -3.76 -5.02 6.42
C TRP A 18 -3.86 -4.78 7.93
N GLN A 19 -2.94 -4.00 8.52
CA GLN A 19 -3.02 -3.62 9.93
C GLN A 19 -4.19 -2.67 10.22
N LEU A 20 -4.54 -1.80 9.26
CA LEU A 20 -5.60 -0.82 9.41
C LEU A 20 -6.98 -1.33 8.94
N GLU A 21 -7.03 -2.50 8.30
CA GLU A 21 -8.22 -3.10 7.66
C GLU A 21 -8.93 -2.14 6.70
N LYS A 22 -9.91 -1.36 7.20
CA LYS A 22 -10.62 -0.33 6.44
C LYS A 22 -10.09 1.04 6.81
N SER A 23 -9.26 1.59 5.92
CA SER A 23 -8.65 2.90 6.11
C SER A 23 -8.71 3.76 4.85
N PHE A 24 -8.55 5.06 5.05
CA PHE A 24 -8.31 6.02 3.98
C PHE A 24 -6.82 6.11 3.66
N VAL A 25 -6.49 6.45 2.41
CA VAL A 25 -5.08 6.63 1.98
C VAL A 25 -4.32 7.63 2.87
N LYS A 26 -5.01 8.66 3.39
CA LYS A 26 -4.40 9.60 4.35
C LYS A 26 -3.95 8.93 5.64
N GLU A 27 -4.75 8.01 6.17
CA GLU A 27 -4.42 7.27 7.38
C GLU A 27 -3.23 6.35 7.12
N VAL A 28 -3.18 5.67 5.97
CA VAL A 28 -2.00 4.87 5.55
C VAL A 28 -0.72 5.72 5.54
N MET A 29 -0.80 6.97 5.06
CA MET A 29 0.36 7.88 5.05
C MET A 29 0.85 8.26 6.45
N ASP A 30 0.01 8.20 7.48
CA ASP A 30 0.41 8.51 8.85
C ASP A 30 1.33 7.43 9.44
N TYR A 31 1.26 6.20 8.94
CA TYR A 31 2.10 5.07 9.35
C TYR A 31 3.34 4.85 8.46
N LEU A 32 3.51 5.63 7.40
CA LEU A 32 4.68 5.55 6.54
C LEU A 32 5.89 6.28 7.17
N PRO A 33 7.12 5.71 7.07
CA PRO A 33 8.32 6.36 7.54
C PRO A 33 8.70 7.55 6.64
N GLU A 34 9.44 8.51 7.21
CA GLU A 34 9.99 9.63 6.46
C GLU A 34 11.24 9.23 5.64
N PRO A 35 11.44 9.76 4.42
CA PRO A 35 10.56 10.70 3.73
C PRO A 35 9.31 10.01 3.17
N LYS A 36 8.13 10.55 3.50
CA LYS A 36 6.86 9.99 3.03
C LYS A 36 6.73 10.09 1.50
N PRO A 37 6.32 9.02 0.81
CA PRO A 37 5.91 9.11 -0.59
C PRO A 37 4.78 10.12 -0.76
N ALA A 38 4.66 10.68 -1.97
CA ALA A 38 3.52 11.51 -2.29
C ALA A 38 2.21 10.70 -2.24
N TYR A 39 1.10 11.37 -1.92
CA TYR A 39 -0.22 10.75 -1.80
C TYR A 39 -0.62 9.94 -3.05
N ASN A 40 -0.34 10.48 -4.24
CA ASN A 40 -0.62 9.81 -5.50
C ASN A 40 0.18 8.51 -5.66
N THR A 41 1.43 8.47 -5.20
CA THR A 41 2.26 7.25 -5.18
C THR A 41 1.61 6.18 -4.32
N VAL A 42 1.18 6.52 -3.10
CA VAL A 42 0.49 5.58 -2.21
C VAL A 42 -0.82 5.09 -2.83
N SER A 43 -1.62 6.01 -3.40
CA SER A 43 -2.87 5.67 -4.07
C SER A 43 -2.67 4.75 -5.27
N THR A 44 -1.63 4.97 -6.08
CA THR A 44 -1.30 4.08 -7.22
C THR A 44 -0.91 2.68 -6.72
N ILE A 45 -0.10 2.60 -5.68
CA ILE A 45 0.33 1.31 -5.10
C ILE A 45 -0.85 0.53 -4.53
N ILE A 46 -1.74 1.20 -3.77
CA ILE A 46 -2.98 0.57 -3.27
C ILE A 46 -3.80 0.01 -4.43
N ARG A 47 -3.97 0.78 -5.52
CA ARG A 47 -4.69 0.29 -6.70
C ARG A 47 -4.02 -0.92 -7.36
N ILE A 48 -2.69 -0.97 -7.38
CA ILE A 48 -1.95 -2.12 -7.89
C ILE A 48 -2.17 -3.34 -7.00
N LEU A 49 -2.17 -3.18 -5.67
CA LEU A 49 -2.43 -4.25 -4.71
C LEU A 49 -3.86 -4.81 -4.85
N GLU A 50 -4.87 -3.95 -5.05
CA GLU A 50 -6.25 -4.37 -5.36
C GLU A 50 -6.30 -5.19 -6.66
N VAL A 51 -5.67 -4.71 -7.74
CA VAL A 51 -5.66 -5.40 -9.04
C VAL A 51 -4.92 -6.74 -8.96
N LYS A 52 -3.88 -6.82 -8.12
CA LYS A 52 -3.16 -8.07 -7.84
C LYS A 52 -3.94 -9.01 -6.90
N GLY A 53 -5.00 -8.53 -6.23
CA GLY A 53 -5.84 -9.32 -5.33
C GLY A 53 -5.25 -9.54 -3.93
N PHE A 54 -4.39 -8.63 -3.47
CA PHE A 54 -3.82 -8.70 -2.11
C PHE A 54 -4.66 -7.99 -1.05
N ILE A 55 -5.49 -7.02 -1.46
CA ILE A 55 -6.40 -6.24 -0.62
C ILE A 55 -7.78 -6.13 -1.27
#